data_AF-A0A1V8TQW6-F1
#
_entry.id   AF-A0A1V8TQW6-F1
#
_cell.length_a   1.000
_cell.length_b   1.000
_cell.length_c   1.000
_cell.angle_alpha   90.00
_cell.angle_beta   90.00
_cell.angle_gamma   90.00
#
_symmetry.space_group_name_H-M   'P 1'
#
loop_
_entity.id
_entity.type
_entity.pdbx_description
1 polymer ?
#
loop_
_entity_poly.entity_id
_entity_poly.type
_entity_poly.pdbx_seq_one_letter_code
_entity_poly.pdbx_strand_id
1 'polypeptide(L)'
;MVSWAARPEVKQAWASLAREHRLKAFPADGDVIRIFGFLDGTLMRTAPIMLGMDKSRKLGWHGFVDSKEALLETFQDVARLKM
;
A
#
# COMPACT_ATOMS: atom_id res chain seq x y z
N MET A 1 -10.58 -3.07 14.23
CA MET A 1 -10.58 -3.91 13.01
C MET A 1 -9.20 -4.50 12.69
N VAL A 2 -8.09 -3.81 13.00
CA VAL A 2 -6.72 -4.24 12.63
C VAL A 2 -6.07 -5.30 13.54
N SER A 3 -6.70 -5.68 14.66
CA SER A 3 -6.07 -6.56 15.67
C SER A 3 -5.69 -7.95 15.13
N TRP A 4 -6.31 -8.40 14.04
CA TRP A 4 -5.96 -9.65 13.37
C TRP A 4 -4.51 -9.64 12.84
N ALA A 5 -4.03 -8.50 12.34
CA ALA A 5 -2.70 -8.39 11.74
C ALA A 5 -1.57 -8.49 12.79
N ALA A 6 -1.89 -8.18 14.05
CA ALA A 6 -0.94 -8.24 15.15
C ALA A 6 -0.80 -9.65 15.76
N ARG A 7 -1.67 -10.60 15.38
CA ARG A 7 -1.70 -11.94 15.97
C ARG A 7 -0.41 -12.71 15.67
N PRO A 8 0.08 -13.55 16.63
CA PRO A 8 1.32 -14.30 16.47
C PRO A 8 1.37 -15.16 15.20
N GLU A 9 0.27 -15.84 14.87
CA GLU A 9 0.18 -16.71 13.70
C GLU A 9 0.34 -15.95 12.37
N VAL A 10 -0.20 -14.72 12.30
CA VAL A 10 -0.08 -13.87 11.10
C VAL A 10 1.36 -13.38 10.93
N LYS A 11 2.00 -12.97 12.04
CA LYS A 11 3.41 -12.56 12.04
C LYS A 11 4.32 -13.72 11.65
N GLN A 12 4.05 -14.93 12.14
CA GLN A 12 4.82 -16.12 11.81
C GLN A 12 4.65 -16.52 10.33
N ALA A 13 3.44 -16.42 9.79
CA ALA A 13 3.19 -16.66 8.37
C ALA A 13 3.99 -15.69 7.49
N TRP A 14 3.96 -14.39 7.79
CA TRP A 14 4.78 -13.38 7.11
C TRP A 14 6.27 -13.67 7.20
N ALA A 15 6.78 -14.00 8.39
CA ALA A 15 8.19 -14.35 8.58
C ALA A 15 8.60 -15.62 7.81
N SER A 16 7.67 -16.56 7.60
CA SER A 16 7.92 -17.78 6.84
C SER A 16 8.01 -17.48 5.34
N LEU A 17 7.06 -16.72 4.80
CA LEU A 17 7.07 -16.25 3.41
C LEU A 17 8.30 -15.38 3.10
N ALA A 18 8.66 -14.48 4.01
CA ALA A 18 9.81 -13.62 3.83
C ALA A 18 11.12 -14.42 3.75
N ARG A 19 11.27 -15.48 4.57
CA ARG A 19 12.43 -16.38 4.49
C ARG A 19 12.42 -17.20 3.20
N GLU A 20 11.28 -17.80 2.85
CA GLU A 20 11.14 -18.64 1.65
C GLU A 20 11.48 -17.88 0.36
N HIS A 21 10.93 -16.68 0.20
CA HIS A 21 11.10 -15.86 -1.00
C HIS A 21 12.25 -14.85 -0.91
N ARG A 22 13.01 -14.86 0.19
CA ARG A 22 14.11 -13.92 0.45
C ARG A 22 13.66 -12.46 0.34
N LEU A 23 12.49 -12.16 0.90
CA LEU A 23 11.94 -10.81 1.00
C LEU A 23 12.66 -10.02 2.09
N LYS A 24 12.72 -8.70 1.93
CA LYS A 24 13.03 -7.78 3.01
C LYS A 24 11.95 -7.96 4.09
N ALA A 25 12.35 -7.85 5.36
CA ALA A 25 11.43 -8.08 6.46
C ALA A 25 10.22 -7.13 6.37
N PHE A 26 9.02 -7.71 6.29
CA PHE A 26 7.75 -6.99 6.34
C PHE A 26 7.12 -7.12 7.74
N PRO A 27 6.64 -6.02 8.38
CA PRO A 27 7.07 -4.63 8.20
C PRO A 27 8.39 -4.38 8.94
N ALA A 28 9.31 -3.67 8.31
CA ALA A 28 10.62 -3.32 8.89
C ALA A 28 10.51 -2.54 10.22
N ASP A 29 9.35 -1.94 10.50
CA ASP A 29 9.08 -1.08 11.66
C ASP A 29 8.19 -1.78 12.72
N GLY A 30 7.68 -2.98 12.46
CA GLY A 30 6.81 -3.73 13.39
C GLY A 30 5.38 -3.18 13.57
N ASP A 31 5.05 -2.02 13.00
CA ASP A 31 3.75 -1.36 13.15
C ASP A 31 2.75 -1.77 12.06
N VAL A 32 2.27 -3.01 12.16
CA VAL A 32 1.17 -3.53 11.32
C VAL A 32 -0.12 -2.74 11.49
N ILE A 33 -0.31 -2.06 12.63
CA ILE A 33 -1.52 -1.29 12.93
C ILE A 33 -1.57 -0.05 12.05
N ARG A 34 -0.44 0.66 11.90
CA ARG A 34 -0.32 1.81 10.99
C ARG A 34 -0.67 1.45 9.54
N ILE A 35 -0.18 0.30 9.04
CA ILE A 35 -0.36 -0.12 7.65
C ILE A 35 -1.82 -0.52 7.39
N PHE A 36 -2.33 -1.49 8.13
CA PHE A 36 -3.67 -2.03 7.88
C PHE A 36 -4.77 -1.08 8.37
N GLY A 37 -4.50 -0.23 9.38
CA GLY A 37 -5.45 0.81 9.78
C GLY A 37 -5.66 1.87 8.70
N PHE A 38 -4.59 2.26 8.00
CA PHE A 38 -4.71 3.14 6.84
C PHE A 38 -5.46 2.47 5.68
N LEU A 39 -5.18 1.18 5.42
CA LEU A 39 -5.88 0.39 4.41
C LEU A 39 -7.39 0.33 4.69
N ASP A 40 -7.77 -0.04 5.92
CA ASP A 40 -9.16 -0.10 6.37
C ASP A 40 -9.86 1.25 6.16
N GLY A 41 -9.23 2.35 6.61
CA GLY A 41 -9.76 3.71 6.46
C GLY A 41 -9.83 4.19 5.01
N THR A 42 -9.12 3.55 4.07
CA THR A 42 -9.15 3.88 2.65
C THR A 42 -10.20 3.07 1.91
N LEU A 43 -10.29 1.76 2.15
CA LEU A 43 -11.19 0.85 1.44
C LEU A 43 -12.63 0.89 1.94
N MET A 44 -12.85 1.16 3.24
CA MET A 44 -14.19 1.12 3.83
C MET A 44 -14.99 2.41 3.67
N ARG A 45 -14.49 3.40 2.92
CA ARG A 45 -15.23 4.64 2.70
C ARG A 45 -16.45 4.36 1.83
N THR A 46 -17.58 4.96 2.20
CA THR A 46 -18.84 4.85 1.45
C THR A 46 -18.82 5.57 0.11
N ALA A 47 -17.86 6.48 -0.08
CA ALA A 47 -17.69 7.25 -1.30
C ALA A 47 -16.20 7.57 -1.54
N PRO A 48 -15.78 7.73 -2.81
CA PRO A 48 -14.42 8.13 -3.14
C PRO A 48 -14.15 9.58 -2.73
N ILE A 49 -12.90 9.87 -2.36
CA ILE A 49 -12.42 11.24 -2.24
C ILE A 49 -11.89 11.67 -3.61
N MET A 50 -12.59 12.60 -4.26
CA MET A 50 -12.20 13.15 -5.54
C MET A 50 -11.60 14.55 -5.34
N LEU A 51 -10.32 14.69 -5.65
CA LEU A 51 -9.62 15.98 -5.59
C LEU A 51 -9.55 16.59 -6.99
N GLY A 52 -9.93 17.87 -7.11
CA GLY A 52 -9.88 18.60 -8.38
C GLY A 52 -8.44 19.02 -8.75
N MET A 53 -8.12 18.96 -10.04
CA MET A 53 -6.81 19.36 -10.59
C MET A 53 -6.86 20.64 -11.42
N ASP A 54 -7.99 21.36 -11.39
CA ASP A 54 -8.25 22.52 -12.24
C ASP A 54 -7.27 23.66 -11.98
N LYS A 55 -6.91 23.91 -10.73
CA LYS A 55 -5.90 24.93 -10.38
C LYS A 55 -4.56 24.60 -11.04
N SER A 56 -4.09 23.36 -10.90
CA SER A 56 -2.82 22.92 -11.49
C SER A 56 -2.83 23.05 -13.01
N ARG A 57 -3.93 22.64 -13.66
CA ARG A 57 -4.10 22.77 -15.11
C ARG A 57 -4.11 24.22 -15.58
N LYS A 58 -4.82 25.10 -14.88
CA LYS A 58 -4.85 26.55 -15.18
C LYS A 58 -3.49 27.22 -14.99
N LEU A 59 -2.63 26.65 -14.15
CA LEU A 59 -1.27 27.12 -13.91
C LEU A 59 -0.22 26.40 -14.78
N GLY A 60 -0.64 25.67 -15.81
CA GLY A 60 0.24 25.09 -16.82
C GLY A 60 0.70 23.65 -16.57
N TRP A 61 0.22 22.97 -15.52
CA TRP A 61 0.50 21.55 -15.31
C TRP A 61 -0.49 20.66 -16.07
N HIS A 62 0.02 19.92 -17.07
CA HIS A 62 -0.77 19.01 -17.89
C HIS A 62 -0.39 17.53 -17.70
N GLY A 63 0.52 17.22 -16.78
CA GLY A 63 0.90 15.84 -16.48
C GLY A 63 -0.24 15.05 -15.85
N PHE A 64 -0.39 13.80 -16.29
CA PHE A 64 -1.32 12.82 -15.73
C PHE A 64 -0.70 11.43 -15.80
N VAL A 65 -1.32 10.48 -15.11
CA VAL A 65 -1.01 9.05 -15.22
C VAL A 65 -2.30 8.27 -15.31
N ASP A 66 -2.30 7.13 -15.99
CA ASP A 66 -3.37 6.15 -15.86
C ASP A 66 -3.20 5.44 -14.51
N SER A 67 -4.21 5.56 -13.64
CA SER A 67 -4.13 5.01 -12.28
C SER A 67 -4.00 3.49 -12.25
N LYS A 68 -4.49 2.77 -13.27
CA LYS A 68 -4.39 1.29 -13.33
C LYS A 68 -2.99 0.87 -13.73
N GLU A 69 -2.40 1.56 -14.71
CA GLU A 69 -1.02 1.32 -15.11
C GLU A 69 -0.05 1.65 -13.96
N ALA A 70 -0.23 2.80 -13.31
CA ALA A 70 0.57 3.20 -12.16
C ALA A 70 0.47 2.20 -10.99
N LEU A 71 -0.73 1.69 -10.72
CA LEU A 71 -0.95 0.70 -9.66
C LEU A 71 -0.22 -0.62 -9.99
N LEU A 72 -0.30 -1.08 -11.24
CA LEU A 72 0.40 -2.28 -11.68
C LEU A 72 1.92 -2.11 -11.63
N GLU A 73 2.44 -0.98 -12.11
CA GLU A 73 3.86 -0.63 -12.04
C GLU A 73 4.35 -0.64 -10.59
N THR A 74 3.57 -0.07 -9.67
CA THR A 74 3.90 -0.08 -8.23
C THR A 74 4.03 -1.50 -7.68
N PHE A 75 3.13 -2.42 -8.03
CA PHE A 75 3.25 -3.83 -7.60
C PHE A 75 4.51 -4.49 -8.16
N GLN A 76 4.85 -4.20 -9.43
CA GLN A 76 6.06 -4.72 -10.06
C GLN A 76 7.33 -4.15 -9.41
N ASP A 77 7.33 -2.87 -9.02
CA ASP A 77 8.43 -2.23 -8.29
C ASP A 77 8.63 -2.86 -6.91
N VAL A 78 7.56 -3.02 -6.15
CA VAL A 78 7.61 -3.67 -4.82
C VAL A 78 8.16 -5.09 -4.93
N ALA A 79 7.71 -5.85 -5.92
CA ALA A 79 8.23 -7.19 -6.19
C ALA A 79 9.72 -7.18 -6.58
N ARG A 80 10.15 -6.26 -7.45
CA ARG A 80 11.57 -6.08 -7.82
C ARG A 80 12.44 -5.73 -6.63
N LEU A 81 11.93 -4.90 -5.72
CA LEU A 81 12.60 -4.48 -4.50
C LEU A 81 12.61 -5.57 -3.41
N LYS A 82 11.90 -6.69 -3.65
CA LYS A 82 11.64 -7.76 -2.67
C LYS A 82 11.07 -7.21 -1.37
N MET A 83 10.17 -6.26 -1.46
CA MET A 83 9.47 -5.64 -0.31
C MET A 83 8.12 -6.29 -0.06
#